data_AF-A0A8T5PI07-F1
#
_entry.id   AF-A0A8T5PI07-F1
#
_cell.length_a   1.000
_cell.length_b   1.000
_cell.length_c   1.000
_cell.angle_alpha   90.00
_cell.angle_beta   90.00
_cell.angle_gamma   90.00
#
_symmetry.space_group_name_H-M   'P 1'
#
loop_
_entity.id
_entity.type
_entity.pdbx_description
1 polymer ?
#
loop_
_entity_poly.entity_id
_entity_poly.type
_entity_poly.pdbx_seq_one_letter_code
_entity_poly.pdbx_strand_id
1 'polypeptide(L)'
;MKKFALFAILASLLLVVPAFADVVVGDVGVSAQPGDLPPTICIYHRDIEIGTQANPPGVNPLDWRTSLYAFTGERIIYDVIVRDPNGALDIGFVKAFVGGHEEALASEISLGNIFCDGLGRVNSTTDKRFKIIITVEDSWHGPMEVLLKVFNSQNVATSATHSEEWFFNPELRMQVTTSDGQPIRFGPMDPVTRVAHSLNKIKVKNTAEGGVNLFTFIAGTDLFDTTGAAKCPTSNVLEIEKYMWYRAWSGTSWQSWQGWTNMSKYNQNDGCNVGNNLTSDYWNDTNTNSMCDVSTEYKGPTCYGGLPVPMPDPDDDDDVLEHILTNGGLLEIEFKIQYPIPCIGTFDSGKIYIIGKAV
;
A
#
# COMPACT_ATOMS: atom_id res chain seq x y z
N MET A 1 16.23 29.01 103.71
CA MET A 1 15.57 30.12 104.42
C MET A 1 14.08 30.02 104.17
N LYS A 2 13.28 29.80 105.24
CA LYS A 2 12.14 30.64 105.66
C LYS A 2 11.11 30.90 104.53
N LYS A 3 9.95 30.24 104.49
CA LYS A 3 8.78 30.25 105.42
C LYS A 3 7.69 31.21 104.91
N PHE A 4 6.47 30.65 104.80
CA PHE A 4 5.13 31.30 104.88
C PHE A 4 4.77 32.20 103.69
N ALA A 5 3.54 32.22 103.16
CA ALA A 5 2.18 32.15 103.72
C ALA A 5 1.23 31.82 102.51
N LEU A 6 -0.07 31.58 102.57
CA LEU A 6 -1.09 31.16 103.53
C LEU A 6 -2.41 31.25 102.73
N PHE A 7 -3.24 30.21 102.80
CA PHE A 7 -4.71 30.20 102.63
C PHE A 7 -5.40 31.29 101.79
N ALA A 8 -6.06 30.84 100.73
CA ALA A 8 -7.42 31.29 100.44
C ALA A 8 -8.25 30.10 99.98
N ILE A 9 -9.00 29.52 100.92
CA ILE A 9 -10.18 28.69 100.64
C ILE A 9 -11.21 29.64 100.04
N LEU A 10 -11.50 29.47 98.75
CA LEU A 10 -12.72 30.03 98.16
C LEU A 10 -13.52 28.88 97.55
N ALA A 11 -14.54 28.50 98.31
CA ALA A 11 -15.63 27.67 97.86
C ALA A 11 -16.34 28.38 96.70
N SER A 12 -15.98 28.03 95.47
CA SER A 12 -16.76 28.35 94.29
C SER A 12 -17.50 27.10 93.85
N LEU A 13 -18.81 27.15 94.15
CA LEU A 13 -19.90 26.40 93.56
C LEU A 13 -19.52 25.53 92.36
N LEU A 14 -19.74 24.22 92.55
CA LEU A 14 -20.08 23.29 91.46
C LEU A 14 -21.35 23.80 90.75
N LEU A 15 -21.17 24.67 89.76
CA LEU A 15 -22.10 24.74 88.64
C LEU A 15 -21.77 23.54 87.76
N VAL A 16 -22.48 22.44 87.98
CA VAL A 16 -22.63 21.38 86.99
C VAL A 16 -23.43 21.99 85.85
N VAL A 17 -22.75 22.68 84.96
CA VAL A 17 -23.30 22.96 83.63
C VAL A 17 -23.45 21.58 82.98
N PRO A 18 -24.63 21.19 82.46
CA PRO A 18 -24.67 20.07 81.57
C PRO A 18 -23.74 20.42 80.41
N ALA A 19 -22.58 19.77 80.35
CA ALA A 19 -21.84 19.69 79.11
C ALA A 19 -22.77 18.95 78.14
N PHE A 20 -23.58 19.72 77.41
CA PHE A 20 -24.06 19.23 76.13
C PHE A 20 -22.79 18.88 75.39
N ALA A 21 -22.55 17.58 75.22
CA ALA A 21 -21.55 17.10 74.31
C ALA A 21 -21.90 17.75 72.98
N ASP A 22 -21.15 18.78 72.63
CA ASP A 22 -21.22 19.40 71.33
C ASP A 22 -20.92 18.25 70.38
N VAL A 23 -21.91 17.85 69.58
CA VAL A 23 -21.67 16.87 68.54
C VAL A 23 -20.69 17.54 67.62
N VAL A 24 -19.41 17.16 67.72
CA VAL A 24 -18.42 17.47 66.70
C VAL A 24 -18.90 16.76 65.45
N VAL A 25 -19.71 17.46 64.65
CA VAL A 25 -20.04 17.03 63.31
C VAL A 25 -18.78 17.26 62.49
N GLY A 26 -17.90 16.25 62.50
CA GLY A 26 -16.81 16.17 61.53
C GLY A 26 -17.45 15.90 60.18
N ASP A 27 -17.51 16.93 59.34
CA ASP A 27 -17.92 16.76 57.95
C ASP A 27 -16.79 16.04 57.22
N VAL A 28 -16.93 14.71 57.07
CA VAL A 28 -16.02 13.91 56.26
C VAL A 28 -16.46 14.12 54.83
N GLY A 29 -15.88 15.14 54.18
CA GLY A 29 -16.13 15.40 52.77
C GLY A 29 -15.85 14.14 51.95
N VAL A 30 -16.91 13.52 51.41
CA VAL A 30 -16.78 12.41 50.46
C VAL A 30 -16.60 13.04 49.09
N SER A 31 -15.36 13.06 48.59
CA SER A 31 -15.10 13.33 47.18
C SER A 31 -14.98 12.01 46.44
N ALA A 32 -15.73 11.87 45.35
CA ALA A 32 -15.52 10.83 44.36
C ALA A 32 -15.08 11.53 43.07
N GLN A 33 -13.85 11.27 42.64
CA GLN A 33 -13.44 11.57 41.27
C GLN A 33 -13.50 10.24 40.51
N PRO A 34 -14.25 10.16 39.39
CA PRO A 34 -14.43 8.91 38.66
C PRO A 34 -13.14 8.30 38.09
N GLY A 35 -11.98 8.94 38.30
CA GLY A 35 -10.72 8.60 37.63
C GLY A 35 -10.75 9.10 36.20
N ASP A 36 -9.58 9.46 35.68
CA ASP A 36 -9.39 9.75 34.26
C ASP A 36 -8.59 8.59 33.68
N LEU A 37 -9.23 7.76 32.87
CA LEU A 37 -8.58 6.61 32.23
C LEU A 37 -8.05 7.03 30.85
N PRO A 38 -6.82 6.64 30.47
CA PRO A 38 -6.28 7.04 29.19
C PRO A 38 -7.11 6.46 28.03
N PRO A 39 -7.28 7.21 26.93
CA PRO A 39 -7.94 6.69 25.75
C PRO A 39 -7.13 5.58 25.08
N THR A 40 -7.77 4.93 24.11
CA THR A 40 -7.18 3.94 23.20
C THR A 40 -7.45 4.35 21.76
N ILE A 41 -6.53 4.04 20.86
CA ILE A 41 -6.61 4.37 19.43
C ILE A 41 -6.55 3.08 18.60
N CYS A 42 -7.33 3.04 17.52
CA CYS A 42 -7.35 1.97 16.53
C CYS A 42 -7.33 2.56 15.12
N ILE A 43 -6.51 1.97 14.24
CA ILE A 43 -6.54 2.28 12.80
C ILE A 43 -7.62 1.41 12.17
N TYR A 44 -8.76 2.00 11.83
CA TYR A 44 -9.85 1.29 11.17
C TYR A 44 -9.52 0.99 9.71
N HIS A 45 -8.95 1.99 9.03
CA HIS A 45 -8.54 1.87 7.64
C HIS A 45 -7.35 2.76 7.36
N ARG A 46 -6.50 2.33 6.44
CA ARG A 46 -5.40 3.10 5.88
C ARG A 46 -5.47 2.98 4.37
N ASP A 47 -5.32 4.11 3.69
CA ASP A 47 -5.32 4.19 2.24
C ASP A 47 -4.22 5.13 1.74
N ILE A 48 -3.85 5.00 0.47
CA ILE A 48 -2.93 5.92 -0.20
C ILE A 48 -3.59 6.40 -1.49
N GLU A 49 -3.95 7.67 -1.51
CA GLU A 49 -4.52 8.31 -2.68
C GLU A 49 -3.38 8.78 -3.59
N ILE A 50 -3.39 8.29 -4.83
CA ILE A 50 -2.35 8.52 -5.82
C ILE A 50 -2.99 9.26 -7.00
N GLY A 51 -2.22 10.08 -7.71
CA GLY A 51 -2.31 10.03 -9.17
C GLY A 51 -3.51 10.65 -9.87
N THR A 52 -4.71 10.10 -9.78
CA THR A 52 -5.80 10.52 -10.66
C THR A 52 -6.96 11.18 -9.91
N GLN A 53 -7.09 10.89 -8.61
CA GLN A 53 -8.04 11.57 -7.71
C GLN A 53 -7.39 12.65 -6.85
N ALA A 54 -6.06 12.63 -6.74
CA ALA A 54 -5.29 13.70 -6.14
C ALA A 54 -5.53 15.02 -6.92
N ASN A 55 -5.55 16.14 -6.21
CA ASN A 55 -5.61 17.46 -6.82
C ASN A 55 -4.31 18.21 -6.49
N PRO A 56 -3.33 18.29 -7.42
CA PRO A 56 -3.41 17.89 -8.84
C PRO A 56 -3.23 16.38 -9.07
N PRO A 57 -3.72 15.85 -10.21
CA PRO A 57 -3.53 14.44 -10.53
C PRO A 57 -2.03 14.14 -10.71
N GLY A 58 -1.49 13.26 -9.86
CA GLY A 58 -0.18 12.63 -10.02
C GLY A 58 -0.03 11.67 -11.21
N VAL A 59 1.18 11.14 -11.36
CA VAL A 59 1.63 10.44 -12.58
C VAL A 59 1.36 8.93 -12.57
N ASN A 60 1.01 8.36 -11.40
CA ASN A 60 0.80 6.93 -11.25
C ASN A 60 -0.70 6.61 -11.15
N PRO A 61 -1.32 6.00 -12.17
CA PRO A 61 -2.76 5.66 -12.14
C PRO A 61 -3.08 4.43 -11.28
N LEU A 62 -2.08 3.88 -10.57
CA LEU A 62 -2.21 2.66 -9.78
C LEU A 62 -2.43 3.04 -8.32
N ASP A 63 -3.70 3.15 -7.91
CA ASP A 63 -4.15 3.46 -6.54
C ASP A 63 -3.99 2.26 -5.59
N TRP A 64 -2.80 1.65 -5.59
CA TRP A 64 -2.56 0.49 -4.73
C TRP A 64 -1.11 0.42 -4.27
N ARG A 65 -0.95 0.08 -2.98
CA ARG A 65 0.32 0.00 -2.24
C ARG A 65 0.29 -1.25 -1.37
N THR A 66 1.17 -2.19 -1.67
CA THR A 66 1.33 -3.44 -0.91
C THR A 66 2.16 -3.30 0.36
N SER A 67 2.92 -2.21 0.49
CA SER A 67 3.87 -1.94 1.57
C SER A 67 3.76 -0.50 2.07
N LEU A 68 4.40 -0.20 3.21
CA LEU A 68 4.43 1.14 3.83
C LEU A 68 5.48 2.05 3.17
N TYR A 69 5.21 2.48 1.95
CA TYR A 69 5.99 3.52 1.29
C TYR A 69 5.07 4.47 0.52
N ALA A 70 5.54 5.69 0.28
CA ALA A 70 4.80 6.67 -0.50
C ALA A 70 5.76 7.67 -1.19
N PHE A 71 5.29 8.25 -2.30
CA PHE A 71 6.03 9.23 -3.09
C PHE A 71 5.48 10.65 -2.90
N THR A 72 6.32 11.65 -3.17
CA THR A 72 5.97 13.07 -3.15
C THR A 72 4.65 13.34 -3.87
N GLY A 73 3.75 14.07 -3.19
CA GLY A 73 2.43 14.42 -3.69
C GLY A 73 1.35 13.36 -3.46
N GLU A 74 1.71 12.13 -3.09
CA GLU A 74 0.74 11.13 -2.65
C GLU A 74 0.18 11.49 -1.27
N ARG A 75 -1.03 11.02 -0.98
CA ARG A 75 -1.72 11.31 0.28
C ARG A 75 -1.98 10.02 1.06
N ILE A 76 -1.37 9.90 2.23
CA ILE A 76 -1.67 8.83 3.18
C ILE A 76 -2.91 9.22 3.97
N ILE A 77 -3.94 8.39 3.90
CA ILE A 77 -5.22 8.62 4.56
C ILE A 77 -5.36 7.62 5.70
N TYR A 78 -5.48 8.12 6.92
CA TYR A 78 -5.85 7.32 8.07
C TYR A 78 -7.30 7.56 8.44
N ASP A 79 -8.01 6.47 8.66
CA ASP A 79 -9.30 6.45 9.34
C ASP A 79 -9.09 5.85 10.72
N VAL A 80 -9.20 6.69 11.74
CA VAL A 80 -8.87 6.34 13.12
C VAL A 80 -10.06 6.44 14.02
N ILE A 81 -10.14 5.49 14.95
CA ILE A 81 -11.15 5.46 15.99
C ILE A 81 -10.44 5.59 17.32
N VAL A 82 -10.89 6.56 18.11
CA VAL A 82 -10.42 6.79 19.45
C VAL A 82 -11.54 6.43 20.40
N ARG A 83 -11.24 5.60 21.41
CA ARG A 83 -12.14 5.26 22.50
C ARG A 83 -11.61 5.81 23.80
N ASP A 84 -12.45 6.56 24.50
CA ASP A 84 -12.17 7.07 25.82
C ASP A 84 -13.19 6.54 26.84
N PRO A 85 -12.74 5.80 27.88
CA PRO A 85 -13.64 5.30 28.93
C PRO A 85 -14.38 6.40 29.70
N ASN A 86 -13.86 7.62 29.73
CA ASN A 86 -14.49 8.78 30.36
C ASN A 86 -15.60 9.40 29.51
N GLY A 87 -15.72 8.96 28.25
CA GLY A 87 -16.75 9.38 27.31
C GLY A 87 -16.21 10.16 26.12
N ALA A 88 -16.93 10.11 25.01
CA ALA A 88 -16.52 10.71 23.74
C ALA A 88 -16.29 12.23 23.83
N LEU A 89 -16.93 12.91 24.79
CA LEU A 89 -16.74 14.35 25.02
C LEU A 89 -15.33 14.70 25.51
N ASP A 90 -14.62 13.76 26.14
CA ASP A 90 -13.24 14.01 26.57
C ASP A 90 -12.23 13.87 25.43
N ILE A 91 -12.63 13.27 24.30
CA ILE A 91 -11.80 13.17 23.10
C ILE A 91 -11.84 14.51 22.34
N GLY A 92 -10.71 15.20 22.29
CA GLY A 92 -10.53 16.45 21.55
C GLY A 92 -10.32 16.21 20.07
N PHE A 93 -9.11 15.79 19.68
CA PHE A 93 -8.71 15.59 18.29
C PHE A 93 -7.47 14.69 18.18
N VAL A 94 -7.10 14.33 16.95
CA VAL A 94 -5.88 13.57 16.65
C VAL A 94 -4.96 14.42 15.78
N LYS A 95 -3.66 14.38 16.05
CA LYS A 95 -2.62 14.99 15.21
C LYS A 95 -1.68 13.93 14.68
N ALA A 96 -1.27 14.06 13.42
CA ALA A 96 -0.23 13.24 12.82
C ALA A 96 1.10 13.99 12.83
N PHE A 97 2.15 13.25 13.16
CA PHE A 97 3.52 13.71 13.13
C PHE A 97 4.33 12.83 12.19
N VAL A 98 5.20 13.43 11.37
CA VAL A 98 6.14 12.71 10.51
C VAL A 98 7.56 13.15 10.86
N GLY A 99 8.42 12.18 11.20
CA GLY A 99 9.79 12.49 11.65
C GLY A 99 9.84 13.40 12.89
N GLY A 100 8.78 13.41 13.70
CA GLY A 100 8.65 14.24 14.90
C GLY A 100 8.04 15.65 14.68
N HIS A 101 7.75 16.04 13.43
CA HIS A 101 7.12 17.33 13.09
C HIS A 101 5.61 17.16 12.90
N GLU A 102 4.81 18.15 13.31
CA GLU A 102 3.34 18.11 13.14
C GLU A 102 2.99 18.39 11.68
N GLU A 103 2.33 17.44 11.02
CA GLU A 103 2.02 17.52 9.59
C GLU A 103 0.53 17.67 9.30
N ALA A 104 -0.33 17.09 10.13
CA ALA A 104 -1.77 17.12 9.88
C ALA A 104 -2.60 17.12 11.17
N LEU A 105 -3.71 17.87 11.13
CA LEU A 105 -4.79 17.81 12.11
C LEU A 105 -5.95 16.99 11.54
N ALA A 106 -6.45 16.04 12.33
CA ALA A 106 -7.56 15.19 11.92
C ALA A 106 -8.88 15.97 11.81
N SER A 107 -9.72 15.57 10.86
CA SER A 107 -11.13 15.99 10.78
C SER A 107 -12.03 14.94 11.41
N GLU A 108 -12.88 15.31 12.37
CA GLU A 108 -13.89 14.40 12.92
C GLU A 108 -14.90 14.01 11.83
N ILE A 109 -15.23 12.72 11.73
CA ILE A 109 -16.19 12.18 10.77
C ILE A 109 -17.23 11.31 11.49
N SER A 110 -18.35 11.02 10.83
CA SER A 110 -19.41 10.20 11.43
C SER A 110 -18.90 8.81 11.79
N LEU A 111 -19.13 8.40 13.04
CA LEU A 111 -18.66 7.12 13.59
C LEU A 111 -19.18 5.91 12.80
N GLY A 112 -20.46 5.93 12.40
CA GLY A 112 -21.10 4.80 11.72
C GLY A 112 -21.25 3.54 12.61
N ASN A 113 -21.75 2.45 12.03
CA ASN A 113 -21.83 1.14 12.69
C ASN A 113 -20.67 0.26 12.21
N ILE A 114 -19.49 0.49 12.78
CA ILE A 114 -18.24 -0.17 12.38
C ILE A 114 -17.65 -1.01 13.52
N PHE A 115 -16.74 -1.91 13.16
CA PHE A 115 -15.95 -2.72 14.08
C PHE A 115 -14.49 -2.36 13.87
N CYS A 116 -13.76 -2.05 14.93
CA CYS A 116 -12.32 -1.77 14.87
C CYS A 116 -11.58 -2.91 15.54
N ASP A 117 -10.50 -3.38 14.93
CA ASP A 117 -9.67 -4.39 15.57
C ASP A 117 -9.10 -3.88 16.89
N GLY A 118 -9.08 -4.71 17.93
CA GLY A 118 -8.70 -4.33 19.29
C GLY A 118 -9.71 -3.50 20.09
N LEU A 119 -10.62 -2.73 19.48
CA LEU A 119 -11.70 -2.01 20.18
C LEU A 119 -13.05 -2.73 20.13
N GLY A 120 -13.25 -3.60 19.14
CA GLY A 120 -14.54 -4.25 18.90
C GLY A 120 -15.58 -3.30 18.32
N ARG A 121 -16.85 -3.49 18.70
CA ARG A 121 -17.96 -2.65 18.20
C ARG A 121 -17.87 -1.25 18.78
N VAL A 122 -18.00 -0.24 17.92
CA VAL A 122 -17.92 1.16 18.34
C VAL A 122 -19.21 1.68 18.96
N ASN A 123 -19.08 2.65 19.86
CA ASN A 123 -20.17 3.29 20.58
C ASN A 123 -19.99 4.81 20.61
N SER A 124 -20.99 5.57 20.17
CA SER A 124 -20.96 7.04 20.16
C SER A 124 -20.86 7.69 21.55
N THR A 125 -21.11 6.96 22.63
CA THR A 125 -20.94 7.48 23.99
C THR A 125 -19.47 7.54 24.41
N THR A 126 -18.61 6.67 23.88
CA THR A 126 -17.20 6.55 24.28
C THR A 126 -16.22 6.80 23.14
N ASP A 127 -16.69 6.75 21.89
CA ASP A 127 -15.82 6.69 20.72
C ASP A 127 -16.04 7.88 19.79
N LYS A 128 -14.95 8.34 19.16
CA LYS A 128 -14.95 9.28 18.04
C LYS A 128 -14.14 8.72 16.89
N ARG A 129 -14.52 9.10 15.67
CA ARG A 129 -13.82 8.73 14.44
C ARG A 129 -13.24 9.96 13.77
N PHE A 130 -12.00 9.86 13.29
CA PHE A 130 -11.33 10.94 12.60
C PHE A 130 -10.70 10.46 11.29
N LYS A 131 -10.69 11.36 10.31
CA LYS A 131 -9.93 11.21 9.07
C LYS A 131 -8.70 12.10 9.12
N ILE A 132 -7.53 11.52 8.92
CA ILE A 132 -6.25 12.24 8.81
C ILE A 132 -5.75 12.07 7.40
N ILE A 133 -5.25 13.15 6.81
CA ILE A 133 -4.68 13.17 5.47
C ILE A 133 -3.29 13.77 5.59
N ILE A 134 -2.27 12.99 5.28
CA ILE A 134 -0.87 13.40 5.26
C ILE A 134 -0.42 13.45 3.79
N THR A 135 0.03 14.60 3.32
CA THR A 135 0.59 14.75 1.96
C THR A 135 2.09 14.56 2.03
N VAL A 136 2.64 13.65 1.22
CA VAL A 136 4.08 13.38 1.21
C VAL A 136 4.84 14.55 0.59
N GLU A 137 5.83 15.04 1.31
CA GLU A 137 6.70 16.12 0.85
C GLU A 137 7.93 15.61 0.10
N ASP A 138 8.47 16.46 -0.78
CA ASP A 138 9.73 16.19 -1.50
C ASP A 138 10.94 16.11 -0.57
N SER A 139 10.84 16.67 0.63
CA SER A 139 11.94 16.64 1.61
C SER A 139 12.04 15.31 2.36
N TRP A 140 10.99 14.48 2.33
CA TRP A 140 10.93 13.24 3.10
C TRP A 140 11.61 12.11 2.33
N HIS A 141 12.65 11.50 2.90
CA HIS A 141 13.38 10.41 2.27
C HIS A 141 13.76 9.32 3.27
N GLY A 142 13.66 8.07 2.83
CA GLY A 142 14.06 6.93 3.64
C GLY A 142 13.02 6.57 4.72
N PRO A 143 13.40 5.72 5.69
CA PRO A 143 12.53 5.33 6.78
C PRO A 143 12.27 6.52 7.71
N MET A 144 11.00 6.83 7.95
CA MET A 144 10.54 7.84 8.90
C MET A 144 9.35 7.33 9.69
N GLU A 145 9.24 7.78 10.94
CA GLU A 145 8.10 7.47 11.79
C GLU A 145 6.91 8.36 11.43
N VAL A 146 5.74 7.73 11.21
CA VAL A 146 4.44 8.38 11.22
C VAL A 146 3.77 8.07 12.56
N LEU A 147 3.59 9.11 13.37
CA LEU A 147 3.09 9.02 14.74
C LEU A 147 1.76 9.78 14.88
N LEU A 148 0.68 9.06 15.19
CA LEU A 148 -0.62 9.63 15.49
C LEU A 148 -0.77 9.80 17.01
N LYS A 149 -1.09 11.01 17.48
CA LYS A 149 -1.30 11.31 18.90
C LYS A 149 -2.70 11.84 19.17
N VAL A 150 -3.35 11.29 20.18
CA VAL A 150 -4.66 11.75 20.65
C VAL A 150 -4.51 12.85 21.69
N PHE A 151 -5.28 13.92 21.53
CA PHE A 151 -5.41 15.02 22.46
C PHE A 151 -6.81 15.04 23.05
N ASN A 152 -6.92 15.30 24.36
CA ASN A 152 -8.20 15.42 25.03
C ASN A 152 -8.89 16.78 24.75
N SER A 153 -10.08 16.97 25.30
CA SER A 153 -10.92 18.17 25.09
C SER A 153 -10.26 19.48 25.57
N GLN A 154 -9.26 19.38 26.43
CA GLN A 154 -8.45 20.48 26.96
C GLN A 154 -7.14 20.69 26.18
N ASN A 155 -6.95 20.02 25.03
CA ASN A 155 -5.74 20.09 24.20
C ASN A 155 -4.47 19.62 24.95
N VAL A 156 -4.62 18.61 25.79
CA VAL A 156 -3.50 17.92 26.44
C VAL A 156 -3.26 16.59 25.72
N ALA A 157 -2.02 16.35 25.34
CA ALA A 157 -1.63 15.08 24.74
C ALA A 157 -1.85 13.94 25.74
N THR A 158 -2.53 12.89 25.29
CA THR A 158 -2.78 11.68 26.07
C THR A 158 -1.69 10.64 25.82
N SER A 159 -1.71 9.51 26.54
CA SER A 159 -0.82 8.38 26.27
C SER A 159 -1.25 7.52 25.07
N ALA A 160 -2.41 7.79 24.46
CA ALA A 160 -2.89 7.04 23.31
C ALA A 160 -2.17 7.49 22.03
N THR A 161 -1.33 6.62 21.50
CA THR A 161 -0.55 6.88 20.29
C THR A 161 -0.52 5.66 19.39
N HIS A 162 -0.43 5.89 18.08
CA HIS A 162 -0.15 4.86 17.08
C HIS A 162 1.08 5.26 16.28
N SER A 163 2.01 4.34 16.06
CA SER A 163 3.27 4.60 15.34
C SER A 163 3.50 3.55 14.27
N GLU A 164 3.88 3.99 13.08
CA GLU A 164 4.29 3.15 11.95
C GLU A 164 5.56 3.71 11.32
N GLU A 165 6.43 2.82 10.85
CA GLU A 165 7.59 3.21 10.03
C GLU A 165 7.19 3.18 8.55
N TRP A 166 7.45 4.29 7.87
CA TRP A 166 7.18 4.49 6.44
C TRP A 166 8.45 4.79 5.69
N PHE A 167 8.57 4.28 4.47
CA PHE A 167 9.65 4.67 3.57
C PHE A 167 9.19 5.73 2.59
N PHE A 168 9.67 6.97 2.75
CA PHE A 168 9.31 8.06 1.85
C PHE A 168 10.28 8.19 0.69
N ASN A 169 9.73 8.47 -0.49
CA ASN A 169 10.48 8.69 -1.73
C ASN A 169 11.60 7.66 -1.99
N PRO A 170 11.29 6.34 -1.95
CA PRO A 170 12.26 5.31 -2.27
C PRO A 170 12.78 5.43 -3.70
N GLU A 171 14.07 5.14 -3.91
CA GLU A 171 14.58 5.02 -5.27
C GLU A 171 13.94 3.81 -5.97
N LEU A 172 13.26 4.06 -7.09
CA LEU A 172 12.79 3.02 -7.98
C LEU A 172 13.94 2.50 -8.84
N ARG A 173 14.32 1.24 -8.66
CA ARG A 173 15.42 0.65 -9.42
C ARG A 173 15.14 -0.81 -9.78
N MET A 174 15.44 -1.15 -11.03
CA MET A 174 15.47 -2.52 -11.51
C MET A 174 16.81 -2.81 -12.17
N GLN A 175 17.31 -4.03 -12.00
CA GLN A 175 18.45 -4.53 -12.72
C GLN A 175 17.99 -5.54 -13.78
N VAL A 176 18.23 -5.22 -15.05
CA VAL A 176 17.92 -6.10 -16.18
C VAL A 176 19.23 -6.66 -16.73
N THR A 177 19.36 -7.99 -16.70
CA THR A 177 20.52 -8.72 -17.21
C THR A 177 20.07 -9.94 -18.01
N THR A 178 21.00 -10.63 -18.65
CA THR A 178 20.73 -11.96 -19.22
C THR A 178 21.45 -13.03 -18.42
N SER A 179 20.97 -14.27 -18.50
CA SER A 179 21.53 -15.40 -17.75
C SER A 179 23.01 -15.68 -18.02
N ASP A 180 23.55 -15.21 -19.14
CA ASP A 180 24.94 -15.37 -19.58
C ASP A 180 25.67 -14.04 -19.83
N GLY A 181 25.04 -12.89 -19.52
CA GLY A 181 25.61 -11.56 -19.75
C GLY A 181 25.76 -11.17 -21.23
N GLN A 182 25.23 -11.95 -22.17
CA GLN A 182 25.24 -11.65 -23.60
C GLN A 182 23.85 -11.16 -24.06
N PRO A 183 23.73 -10.46 -25.21
CA PRO A 183 22.43 -10.18 -25.81
C PRO A 183 21.57 -11.44 -25.97
N ILE A 184 20.25 -11.29 -26.04
CA ILE A 184 19.35 -12.43 -26.29
C ILE A 184 19.68 -13.05 -27.64
N ARG A 185 19.89 -14.37 -27.65
CA ARG A 185 20.20 -15.16 -28.85
C ARG A 185 19.23 -16.30 -28.97
N PHE A 186 18.88 -16.65 -30.20
CA PHE A 186 18.03 -17.80 -30.50
C PHE A 186 18.86 -18.96 -31.01
N GLY A 187 18.45 -20.17 -30.64
CA GLY A 187 19.04 -21.41 -31.15
C GLY A 187 18.66 -21.66 -32.62
N PRO A 188 19.10 -22.80 -33.18
CA PRO A 188 18.63 -23.20 -34.50
C PRO A 188 17.10 -23.38 -34.49
N MET A 189 16.46 -22.94 -35.56
CA MET A 189 15.04 -23.14 -35.78
C MET A 189 14.77 -24.62 -36.10
N ASP A 190 13.81 -25.21 -35.40
CA ASP A 190 13.29 -26.54 -35.70
C ASP A 190 12.63 -26.55 -37.10
N PRO A 191 13.00 -27.49 -37.99
CA PRO A 191 12.56 -27.45 -39.38
C PRO A 191 11.07 -27.76 -39.58
N VAL A 192 10.43 -28.44 -38.62
CA VAL A 192 9.02 -28.88 -38.72
C VAL A 192 8.10 -27.81 -38.15
N THR A 193 8.36 -27.39 -36.93
CA THR A 193 7.55 -26.41 -36.19
C THR A 193 7.91 -24.97 -36.56
N ARG A 194 9.08 -24.76 -37.17
CA ARG A 194 9.66 -23.43 -37.47
C ARG A 194 9.93 -22.59 -36.22
N VAL A 195 10.08 -23.24 -35.06
CA VAL A 195 10.31 -22.57 -33.77
C VAL A 195 11.78 -22.55 -33.41
N ALA A 196 12.29 -21.41 -32.97
CA ALA A 196 13.59 -21.29 -32.29
C ALA A 196 13.37 -20.77 -30.86
N HIS A 197 14.02 -21.40 -29.89
CA HIS A 197 14.00 -20.97 -28.50
C HIS A 197 15.21 -20.09 -28.17
N SER A 198 15.06 -19.15 -27.22
CA SER A 198 16.19 -18.38 -26.72
C SER A 198 17.20 -19.29 -26.01
N LEU A 199 18.50 -19.03 -26.25
CA LEU A 199 19.62 -19.75 -25.62
C LEU A 199 19.92 -19.23 -24.21
N ASN A 200 19.49 -18.00 -23.93
CA ASN A 200 19.61 -17.32 -22.66
C ASN A 200 18.26 -16.70 -22.26
N LYS A 201 18.16 -16.32 -20.99
CA LYS A 201 16.96 -15.75 -20.37
C LYS A 201 17.21 -14.29 -20.01
N ILE A 202 16.18 -13.45 -20.02
CA ILE A 202 16.24 -12.17 -19.31
C ILE A 202 16.04 -12.44 -17.83
N LYS A 203 16.81 -11.74 -16.99
CA LYS A 203 16.71 -11.70 -15.54
C LYS A 203 16.44 -10.27 -15.10
N VAL A 204 15.27 -10.03 -14.53
CA VAL A 204 14.87 -8.75 -13.95
C VAL A 204 14.87 -8.89 -12.45
N LYS A 205 15.73 -8.13 -11.77
CA LYS A 205 15.77 -8.07 -10.30
C LYS A 205 15.20 -6.75 -9.84
N ASN A 206 14.22 -6.78 -8.95
CA ASN A 206 13.77 -5.56 -8.26
C ASN A 206 14.81 -5.20 -7.19
N THR A 207 15.47 -4.06 -7.39
CA THR A 207 16.48 -3.52 -6.49
C THR A 207 16.05 -2.16 -5.94
N ALA A 208 14.75 -1.87 -5.94
CA ALA A 208 14.20 -0.65 -5.38
C ALA A 208 14.44 -0.61 -3.86
N GLU A 209 14.36 0.58 -3.29
CA GLU A 209 14.47 0.75 -1.84
C GLU A 209 13.11 0.58 -1.15
N GLY A 210 13.10 0.59 0.19
CA GLY A 210 11.87 0.77 0.97
C GLY A 210 10.80 -0.31 0.85
N GLY A 211 11.17 -1.51 0.41
CA GLY A 211 10.19 -2.57 0.20
C GLY A 211 9.23 -2.30 -0.97
N VAL A 212 9.61 -1.43 -1.90
CA VAL A 212 8.81 -1.16 -3.10
C VAL A 212 8.67 -2.42 -3.93
N ASN A 213 7.43 -2.78 -4.19
CA ASN A 213 7.06 -3.84 -5.10
C ASN A 213 6.69 -3.23 -6.46
N LEU A 214 6.89 -3.99 -7.53
CA LEU A 214 6.70 -3.50 -8.89
C LEU A 214 5.75 -4.39 -9.66
N PHE A 215 4.70 -3.84 -10.27
CA PHE A 215 4.11 -4.50 -11.43
C PHE A 215 5.09 -4.43 -12.59
N THR A 216 5.37 -5.59 -13.17
CA THR A 216 6.28 -5.71 -14.30
C THR A 216 5.54 -6.03 -15.59
N PHE A 217 5.91 -5.28 -16.65
CA PHE A 217 5.38 -5.46 -18.00
C PHE A 217 6.51 -5.70 -18.99
N ILE A 218 6.21 -6.42 -20.06
CA ILE A 218 7.11 -6.65 -21.18
C ILE A 218 6.49 -6.18 -22.49
N ALA A 219 7.29 -5.48 -23.30
CA ALA A 219 6.96 -5.10 -24.67
C ALA A 219 8.22 -5.21 -25.54
N GLY A 220 8.08 -5.07 -26.85
CA GLY A 220 9.24 -4.98 -27.74
C GLY A 220 9.02 -4.13 -28.98
N THR A 221 10.06 -4.01 -29.81
CA THR A 221 9.93 -3.56 -31.19
C THR A 221 9.96 -4.77 -32.11
N ASP A 222 9.46 -4.59 -33.33
CA ASP A 222 9.70 -5.56 -34.40
C ASP A 222 11.20 -5.79 -34.59
N LEU A 223 11.56 -7.02 -34.98
CA LEU A 223 12.94 -7.38 -35.28
C LEU A 223 13.21 -7.10 -36.76
N PHE A 224 14.34 -6.51 -37.10
CA PHE A 224 14.69 -6.20 -38.49
C PHE A 224 16.17 -6.47 -38.75
N ASP A 225 16.47 -6.74 -40.01
CA ASP A 225 17.85 -6.84 -40.50
C ASP A 225 18.33 -5.48 -41.00
N THR A 226 19.40 -4.98 -40.38
CA THR A 226 20.03 -3.71 -40.75
C THR A 226 20.67 -3.74 -42.15
N THR A 227 21.02 -4.93 -42.65
CA THR A 227 21.63 -5.13 -43.98
C THR A 227 20.60 -5.31 -45.10
N GLY A 228 19.36 -5.70 -44.74
CA GLY A 228 18.27 -5.99 -45.67
C GLY A 228 18.39 -7.34 -46.41
N ALA A 229 19.30 -8.22 -46.01
CA ALA A 229 19.46 -9.56 -46.57
C ALA A 229 18.38 -10.54 -46.06
N ALA A 230 17.89 -10.33 -44.84
CA ALA A 230 16.81 -11.10 -44.26
C ALA A 230 15.48 -10.72 -44.88
N LYS A 231 14.66 -11.74 -45.12
CA LYS A 231 13.37 -11.59 -45.74
C LYS A 231 12.42 -12.63 -45.20
N CYS A 232 11.38 -12.16 -44.53
CA CYS A 232 10.14 -12.87 -44.27
C CYS A 232 9.15 -12.52 -45.41
N PRO A 233 7.97 -13.16 -45.55
CA PRO A 233 7.28 -13.31 -46.84
C PRO A 233 7.11 -12.02 -47.66
N THR A 234 6.87 -10.89 -46.98
CA THR A 234 6.62 -9.59 -47.60
C THR A 234 7.61 -8.49 -47.18
N SER A 235 8.45 -8.69 -46.16
CA SER A 235 9.31 -7.64 -45.58
C SER A 235 10.62 -8.19 -44.97
N ASN A 236 11.57 -7.30 -44.70
CA ASN A 236 12.77 -7.59 -43.88
C ASN A 236 12.52 -7.39 -42.37
N VAL A 237 11.24 -7.41 -41.96
CA VAL A 237 10.78 -7.18 -40.60
C VAL A 237 10.05 -8.41 -40.10
N LEU A 238 10.45 -8.90 -38.94
CA LEU A 238 9.76 -9.93 -38.20
C LEU A 238 8.92 -9.28 -37.11
N GLU A 239 7.61 -9.26 -37.34
CA GLU A 239 6.62 -8.66 -36.42
C GLU A 239 6.54 -9.46 -35.12
N ILE A 240 6.90 -8.84 -33.99
CA ILE A 240 6.97 -9.58 -32.71
C ILE A 240 5.59 -10.03 -32.21
N GLU A 241 4.54 -9.26 -32.51
CA GLU A 241 3.16 -9.56 -32.07
C GLU A 241 2.59 -10.82 -32.73
N LYS A 242 3.17 -11.24 -33.85
CA LYS A 242 2.75 -12.43 -34.60
C LYS A 242 3.66 -13.61 -34.39
N TYR A 243 4.95 -13.35 -34.20
CA TYR A 243 6.00 -14.38 -34.35
C TYR A 243 6.90 -14.52 -33.14
N MET A 244 6.69 -13.76 -32.06
CA MET A 244 7.49 -13.86 -30.85
C MET A 244 6.59 -14.10 -29.64
N TRP A 245 6.99 -15.04 -28.80
CA TRP A 245 6.33 -15.37 -27.55
C TRP A 245 7.31 -15.29 -26.40
N TYR A 246 6.78 -14.99 -25.21
CA TYR A 246 7.50 -15.09 -23.96
C TYR A 246 6.80 -16.04 -22.99
N ARG A 247 7.56 -16.49 -22.01
CA ARG A 247 7.04 -17.06 -20.78
C ARG A 247 7.93 -16.65 -19.62
N ALA A 248 7.36 -16.48 -18.45
CA ALA A 248 8.10 -15.99 -17.30
C ALA A 248 7.72 -16.67 -15.99
N TRP A 249 8.57 -16.47 -14.99
CA TRP A 249 8.31 -16.89 -13.62
C TRP A 249 8.97 -15.93 -12.63
N SER A 250 8.27 -15.69 -11.52
CA SER A 250 8.71 -14.88 -10.39
C SER A 250 8.50 -15.69 -9.11
N GLY A 251 9.58 -16.09 -8.45
CA GLY A 251 9.48 -16.98 -7.28
C GLY A 251 8.80 -18.32 -7.61
N THR A 252 7.66 -18.60 -6.96
CA THR A 252 6.82 -19.78 -7.23
C THR A 252 5.73 -19.53 -8.27
N SER A 253 5.42 -18.26 -8.58
CA SER A 253 4.45 -17.92 -9.61
C SER A 253 5.05 -18.26 -10.96
N TRP A 254 4.53 -19.33 -11.54
CA TRP A 254 4.91 -19.83 -12.86
C TRP A 254 3.73 -19.55 -13.78
N GLN A 255 4.01 -18.95 -14.94
CA GLN A 255 3.03 -18.78 -16.02
C GLN A 255 2.62 -20.14 -16.60
N SER A 256 1.79 -20.85 -15.84
CA SER A 256 1.66 -22.29 -15.90
C SER A 256 0.63 -22.76 -16.91
N TRP A 257 -0.46 -22.01 -17.00
CA TRP A 257 -1.66 -22.41 -17.72
C TRP A 257 -1.53 -22.15 -19.24
N GLN A 258 -0.93 -21.03 -19.64
CA GLN A 258 -0.77 -20.66 -21.06
C GLN A 258 0.53 -21.18 -21.69
N GLY A 259 1.56 -21.44 -20.88
CA GLY A 259 2.90 -21.89 -21.30
C GLY A 259 3.71 -20.87 -22.13
N TRP A 260 3.09 -20.15 -23.05
CA TRP A 260 3.68 -19.11 -23.91
C TRP A 260 2.63 -18.05 -24.27
N THR A 261 2.95 -16.78 -24.05
CA THR A 261 2.10 -15.63 -24.40
C THR A 261 2.75 -14.84 -25.53
N ASN A 262 1.95 -14.30 -26.46
CA ASN A 262 2.44 -13.43 -27.52
C ASN A 262 3.12 -12.20 -26.92
N MET A 263 4.26 -11.80 -27.47
CA MET A 263 4.85 -10.51 -27.18
C MET A 263 3.93 -9.40 -27.69
N SER A 264 3.88 -8.27 -26.98
CA SER A 264 3.20 -7.08 -27.46
C SER A 264 4.17 -6.02 -27.95
N LYS A 265 3.70 -5.13 -28.83
CA LYS A 265 4.49 -4.03 -29.35
C LYS A 265 4.50 -2.85 -28.38
N TYR A 266 5.69 -2.30 -28.16
CA TYR A 266 5.87 -1.10 -27.38
C TYR A 266 5.22 0.10 -28.09
N ASN A 267 4.41 0.84 -27.33
CA ASN A 267 3.77 2.05 -27.80
C ASN A 267 3.82 3.11 -26.69
N GLN A 268 4.70 4.10 -26.85
CA GLN A 268 4.89 5.20 -25.91
C GLN A 268 3.64 6.10 -25.74
N ASN A 269 2.70 6.05 -26.68
CA ASN A 269 1.47 6.83 -26.62
C ASN A 269 0.37 6.10 -25.84
N ASP A 270 0.53 4.81 -25.60
CA ASP A 270 -0.39 4.06 -24.75
C ASP A 270 -0.08 4.37 -23.29
N GLY A 271 -1.13 4.64 -22.52
CA GLY A 271 -1.02 4.83 -21.08
C GLY A 271 -0.71 3.51 -20.36
N CYS A 272 -0.82 3.57 -19.03
CA CYS A 272 -0.86 2.36 -18.21
C CYS A 272 -2.26 2.22 -17.64
N ASN A 273 -2.85 1.05 -17.84
CA ASN A 273 -4.19 0.68 -17.41
C ASN A 273 -4.06 -0.65 -16.68
N VAL A 274 -4.41 -0.73 -15.40
CA VAL A 274 -4.33 -2.00 -14.64
C VAL A 274 -5.58 -2.87 -14.72
N GLY A 275 -6.50 -2.54 -15.63
CA GLY A 275 -7.84 -3.09 -15.59
C GLY A 275 -8.66 -2.33 -14.56
N ASN A 276 -9.70 -1.63 -15.03
CA ASN A 276 -10.65 -0.99 -14.13
C ASN A 276 -11.52 -2.11 -13.53
N ASN A 277 -11.16 -2.58 -12.34
CA ASN A 277 -12.02 -3.21 -11.31
C ASN A 277 -11.30 -4.39 -10.63
N LEU A 278 -10.41 -4.09 -9.68
CA LEU A 278 -10.38 -4.86 -8.43
C LEU A 278 -11.44 -4.34 -7.44
N THR A 279 -12.27 -3.38 -7.86
CA THR A 279 -13.42 -2.98 -7.08
C THR A 279 -14.36 -4.19 -7.01
N SER A 280 -14.65 -4.56 -5.78
CA SER A 280 -15.63 -5.53 -5.26
C SER A 280 -16.98 -5.67 -5.99
N ASP A 281 -17.25 -4.96 -7.08
CA ASP A 281 -18.51 -5.03 -7.83
C ASP A 281 -18.70 -6.33 -8.62
N TYR A 282 -17.63 -7.13 -8.81
CA TYR A 282 -17.76 -8.47 -9.42
C TYR A 282 -18.60 -9.44 -8.56
N TRP A 283 -18.80 -9.16 -7.27
CA TRP A 283 -19.60 -10.00 -6.38
C TRP A 283 -21.11 -9.70 -6.38
N ASN A 284 -21.56 -8.61 -7.01
CA ASN A 284 -22.97 -8.19 -6.92
C ASN A 284 -23.75 -8.19 -8.24
N ASP A 285 -23.14 -8.48 -9.39
CA ASP A 285 -23.91 -8.59 -10.63
C ASP A 285 -24.50 -10.00 -10.80
N THR A 286 -25.54 -10.27 -10.02
CA THR A 286 -26.36 -11.50 -10.14
C THR A 286 -27.41 -11.40 -11.26
N ASN A 287 -27.36 -10.36 -12.11
CA ASN A 287 -28.40 -10.11 -13.09
C ASN A 287 -27.90 -10.10 -14.54
N THR A 288 -28.32 -11.14 -15.24
CA THR A 288 -28.64 -11.20 -16.69
C THR A 288 -27.57 -11.75 -17.65
N ASN A 289 -27.53 -13.07 -17.73
CA ASN A 289 -27.92 -13.83 -18.94
C ASN A 289 -27.37 -13.41 -20.34
N SER A 290 -26.17 -12.82 -20.44
CA SER A 290 -25.53 -12.51 -21.73
C SER A 290 -24.16 -13.17 -21.93
N MET A 291 -23.97 -14.38 -21.41
CA MET A 291 -22.75 -15.17 -21.64
C MET A 291 -22.98 -16.16 -22.78
N CYS A 292 -22.56 -15.79 -24.00
CA CYS A 292 -22.10 -16.72 -25.05
C CYS A 292 -21.75 -16.00 -26.37
N ASP A 293 -21.20 -14.78 -26.40
CA ASP A 293 -20.57 -14.30 -27.65
C ASP A 293 -19.71 -13.03 -27.49
N VAL A 294 -18.53 -13.14 -26.86
CA VAL A 294 -17.37 -12.31 -27.24
C VAL A 294 -16.12 -13.10 -26.87
N SER A 295 -15.24 -13.36 -27.83
CA SER A 295 -13.82 -13.59 -27.54
C SER A 295 -13.30 -12.28 -26.92
N THR A 296 -13.48 -12.08 -25.62
CA THR A 296 -13.03 -10.87 -24.94
C THR A 296 -11.51 -10.90 -24.96
N GLU A 297 -10.95 -10.14 -25.90
CA GLU A 297 -9.60 -9.62 -25.85
C GLU A 297 -9.24 -9.30 -24.39
N TYR A 298 -8.15 -9.90 -23.90
CA TYR A 298 -7.69 -9.73 -22.53
C TYR A 298 -7.65 -8.22 -22.21
N LYS A 299 -8.52 -7.77 -21.31
CA LYS A 299 -8.58 -6.37 -20.81
C LYS A 299 -7.77 -6.18 -19.53
N GLY A 300 -6.83 -7.08 -19.25
CA GLY A 300 -6.05 -6.98 -18.04
C GLY A 300 -4.99 -5.87 -18.11
N PRO A 301 -4.12 -5.82 -17.10
CA PRO A 301 -3.14 -4.75 -16.97
C PRO A 301 -2.26 -4.60 -18.22
N THR A 302 -2.08 -3.37 -18.69
CA THR A 302 -1.22 -2.98 -19.81
C THR A 302 -0.46 -1.70 -19.48
N CYS A 303 0.73 -1.51 -20.03
CA CYS A 303 1.52 -0.29 -19.83
C CYS A 303 2.44 -0.03 -21.02
N TYR A 304 2.25 1.09 -21.72
CA TYR A 304 2.97 1.43 -22.95
C TYR A 304 2.92 0.32 -24.02
N GLY A 305 1.74 -0.30 -24.17
CA GLY A 305 1.53 -1.47 -25.03
C GLY A 305 2.09 -2.78 -24.46
N GLY A 306 2.80 -2.75 -23.33
CA GLY A 306 3.34 -3.94 -22.66
C GLY A 306 2.28 -4.78 -21.96
N LEU A 307 2.50 -6.09 -21.97
CA LEU A 307 1.68 -7.07 -21.25
C LEU A 307 2.32 -7.45 -19.90
N PRO A 308 1.54 -7.93 -18.91
CA PRO A 308 2.06 -8.36 -17.61
C PRO A 308 3.05 -9.51 -17.76
N VAL A 309 4.06 -9.53 -16.88
CA VAL A 309 5.07 -10.58 -16.86
C VAL A 309 5.44 -10.95 -15.41
N PRO A 310 5.11 -12.18 -14.92
CA PRO A 310 4.38 -13.24 -15.62
C PRO A 310 2.95 -12.84 -16.01
N MET A 311 2.40 -13.54 -17.00
CA MET A 311 1.01 -13.36 -17.41
C MET A 311 0.10 -14.10 -16.40
N PRO A 312 -0.92 -13.45 -15.82
CA PRO A 312 -1.82 -14.11 -14.89
C PRO A 312 -2.71 -15.18 -15.56
N ASP A 313 -3.20 -16.11 -14.75
CA ASP A 313 -4.30 -17.03 -15.05
C ASP A 313 -5.62 -16.26 -15.15
N PRO A 314 -6.29 -16.24 -16.31
CA PRO A 314 -7.58 -15.58 -16.49
C PRO A 314 -8.72 -16.38 -15.85
N ASP A 315 -8.48 -17.64 -15.45
CA ASP A 315 -9.46 -18.43 -14.71
C ASP A 315 -9.33 -18.20 -13.18
N ASP A 316 -8.30 -17.47 -12.72
CA ASP A 316 -8.09 -17.11 -11.32
C ASP A 316 -8.31 -15.59 -11.11
N ASP A 317 -9.41 -15.23 -10.44
CA ASP A 317 -9.78 -13.85 -10.19
C ASP A 317 -8.86 -13.16 -9.14
N ASP A 318 -8.09 -13.92 -8.35
CA ASP A 318 -7.16 -13.39 -7.33
C ASP A 318 -5.75 -13.08 -7.89
N ASP A 319 -5.56 -13.21 -9.21
CA ASP A 319 -4.24 -13.40 -9.83
C ASP A 319 -3.51 -12.11 -10.24
N VAL A 320 -4.10 -10.95 -9.97
CA VAL A 320 -3.44 -9.65 -10.15
C VAL A 320 -2.14 -9.54 -9.34
N LEU A 321 -1.98 -10.34 -8.30
CA LEU A 321 -0.78 -10.36 -7.46
C LEU A 321 0.40 -11.11 -8.11
N GLU A 322 0.15 -11.99 -9.08
CA GLU A 322 1.20 -12.85 -9.64
C GLU A 322 2.26 -12.11 -10.45
N HIS A 323 1.89 -10.95 -11.01
CA HIS A 323 2.82 -10.12 -11.78
C HIS A 323 3.49 -9.02 -10.93
N ILE A 324 3.41 -9.15 -9.60
CA ILE A 324 4.18 -8.33 -8.67
C ILE A 324 5.58 -8.92 -8.54
N LEU A 325 6.57 -8.14 -8.95
CA LEU A 325 7.96 -8.37 -8.61
C LEU A 325 8.26 -7.73 -7.25
N THR A 326 8.24 -8.56 -6.21
CA THR A 326 8.49 -8.10 -4.84
C THR A 326 9.89 -7.51 -4.69
N ASN A 327 10.11 -6.69 -3.66
CA ASN A 327 11.44 -6.16 -3.35
C ASN A 327 12.48 -7.29 -3.19
N GLY A 328 13.61 -7.17 -3.89
CA GLY A 328 14.65 -8.20 -3.94
C GLY A 328 14.29 -9.43 -4.81
N GLY A 329 13.05 -9.52 -5.31
CA GLY A 329 12.54 -10.58 -6.15
C GLY A 329 13.26 -10.67 -7.50
N LEU A 330 13.20 -11.85 -8.09
CA LEU A 330 13.79 -12.17 -9.39
C LEU A 330 12.71 -12.70 -10.33
N LEU A 331 12.55 -12.01 -11.46
CA LEU A 331 11.76 -12.42 -12.60
C LEU A 331 12.70 -12.96 -13.68
N GLU A 332 12.41 -14.13 -14.21
CA GLU A 332 13.12 -14.70 -15.35
C GLU A 332 12.19 -14.88 -16.54
N ILE A 333 12.67 -14.57 -17.74
CA ILE A 333 11.86 -14.55 -18.96
C ILE A 333 12.58 -15.31 -20.07
N GLU A 334 11.87 -16.24 -20.68
CA GLU A 334 12.31 -17.00 -21.86
C GLU A 334 11.52 -16.59 -23.08
N PHE A 335 12.13 -16.76 -24.25
CA PHE A 335 11.51 -16.41 -25.52
C PHE A 335 11.51 -17.60 -26.48
N LYS A 336 10.53 -17.57 -27.39
CA LYS A 336 10.59 -18.34 -28.62
C LYS A 336 10.14 -17.46 -29.79
N ILE A 337 10.66 -17.79 -30.96
CA ILE A 337 10.24 -17.19 -32.23
C ILE A 337 9.72 -18.31 -33.13
N GLN A 338 8.59 -18.09 -33.79
CA GLN A 338 8.08 -18.96 -34.86
C GLN A 338 8.22 -18.24 -36.19
N TYR A 339 9.15 -18.68 -37.03
CA TYR A 339 9.45 -18.00 -38.29
C TYR A 339 8.39 -18.31 -39.36
N PRO A 340 7.84 -17.29 -40.05
CA PRO A 340 6.92 -17.52 -41.17
C PRO A 340 7.63 -18.18 -42.37
N ILE A 341 6.83 -18.58 -43.37
CA ILE A 341 7.31 -19.18 -44.62
C ILE A 341 6.94 -18.27 -45.80
N PRO A 342 7.91 -17.89 -46.65
CA PRO A 342 9.35 -18.07 -46.49
C PRO A 342 9.92 -17.09 -45.46
N CYS A 343 10.91 -17.51 -44.68
CA CYS A 343 11.76 -16.57 -43.94
C CYS A 343 13.22 -17.03 -43.87
N ILE A 344 14.13 -16.14 -44.26
CA ILE A 344 15.58 -16.35 -44.38
C ILE A 344 16.35 -15.17 -43.80
N GLY A 345 17.64 -15.38 -43.50
CA GLY A 345 18.57 -14.35 -43.01
C GLY A 345 18.59 -14.20 -41.50
N THR A 346 19.21 -13.12 -41.02
CA THR A 346 19.40 -12.82 -39.60
C THR A 346 18.73 -11.49 -39.27
N PHE A 347 17.91 -11.47 -38.21
CA PHE A 347 17.31 -10.24 -37.67
C PHE A 347 18.17 -9.79 -36.49
N ASP A 348 19.02 -8.80 -36.72
CA ASP A 348 20.09 -8.38 -35.80
C ASP A 348 19.73 -7.15 -34.96
N SER A 349 18.60 -6.51 -35.24
CA SER A 349 18.15 -5.31 -34.55
C SER A 349 16.72 -5.47 -34.01
N GLY A 350 16.50 -4.86 -32.85
CA GLY A 350 15.24 -4.85 -32.11
C GLY A 350 15.49 -4.50 -30.66
N LYS A 351 14.44 -4.18 -29.91
CA LYS A 351 14.51 -3.89 -28.47
C LYS A 351 13.42 -4.63 -27.72
N ILE A 352 13.75 -5.09 -26.52
CA ILE A 352 12.81 -5.59 -25.53
C ILE A 352 12.79 -4.56 -24.40
N TYR A 353 11.60 -4.13 -24.00
CA TYR A 353 11.36 -3.19 -22.92
C TYR A 353 10.83 -3.95 -21.72
N ILE A 354 11.46 -3.73 -20.57
CA ILE A 354 10.93 -4.13 -19.27
C ILE A 354 10.48 -2.85 -18.57
N ILE A 355 9.21 -2.81 -18.19
CA ILE A 355 8.58 -1.64 -17.58
C ILE A 355 8.17 -2.03 -16.17
N GLY A 356 8.51 -1.20 -15.18
CA GLY A 356 8.15 -1.39 -13.79
C GLY A 356 7.30 -0.23 -13.29
N LYS A 357 6.24 -0.53 -12.55
CA LYS A 357 5.38 0.46 -11.87
C LYS A 357 5.23 0.09 -10.40
N ALA A 358 5.44 1.05 -9.50
CA ALA A 358 5.35 0.82 -8.06
C ALA A 358 3.92 0.52 -7.62
N VAL A 359 3.75 -0.51 -6.77
CA VAL A 359 2.47 -1.04 -6.29
C VAL A 359 2.46 -1.64 -4.89
#